data_AF-A0A1W9RED6-F1
#
_entry.id   AF-A0A1W9RED6-F1
#
_cell.length_a   1.000
_cell.length_b   1.000
_cell.length_c   1.000
_cell.angle_alpha   90.00
_cell.angle_beta   90.00
_cell.angle_gamma   90.00
#
_symmetry.space_group_name_H-M   'P 1'
#
loop_
_entity.id
_entity.type
_entity.pdbx_description
1 polymer ?
#
loop_
_entity_poly.entity_id
_entity_poly.type
_entity_poly.pdbx_seq_one_letter_code
_entity_poly.pdbx_strand_id
1 'polypeptide(L)'
;MHLTTVDMVDKRTITYDGLSAGRKIISFPVELPFSPVIQQIEKYYPKRGILDELRDMASQESIYSTMESLGEFLNRTESPEDVIMQIAAMALKGDTEGIRLLHSMLLVTPSIESLAGEFIDFKNVRRVMSERFGYQKAEDSEADGRYGWFKKKVLFLSTSFRLPNQGEENAETPWESWSDGVRIAMGSSDERWNDAVVERLKVELEAHLIRLTLLISSIDIESHPKLAASILSKVEATRWKLDGLKGGYLRFGSSTLLLAAKLRDRWSEIFDRLYEKEAGRMMVDLFRAQENKAHSIRDIVLGSSILYAILTHPILKRSSSKPDILSTMSIFIENSGEGKIEISFASSYGASRLKDLIAVQGFELDESLLVISLNEVPFELFVQEDWKPNDIKWSEVGKFENISYKTLVMTYMDNDNVLVELLNNPKVISKPGIVPLIASRCRSLRILSIVANRRDFYTGFANKSVPLNLLMNPAKIPLTALRKFIHVRYVDKMTLQRLATRGGQIREEVRREIQRYLSSLG
;
A
#
# COMPACT_ATOMS: atom_id res chain seq x y z
N MET A 1 -18.58 -57.63 16.05
CA MET A 1 -19.13 -57.31 14.72
C MET A 1 -19.20 -55.79 14.62
N HIS A 2 -18.75 -55.25 13.50
CA HIS A 2 -18.20 -53.89 13.33
C HIS A 2 -19.03 -52.71 13.86
N LEU A 3 -18.41 -51.89 14.70
CA LEU A 3 -18.66 -50.45 14.73
C LEU A 3 -17.49 -49.79 14.01
N THR A 4 -17.74 -49.40 12.77
CA THR A 4 -16.88 -48.53 11.97
C THR A 4 -16.70 -47.20 12.68
N THR A 5 -15.47 -46.93 13.12
CA THR A 5 -14.96 -45.58 13.34
C THR A 5 -15.13 -44.81 12.04
N VAL A 6 -16.12 -43.91 12.00
CA VAL A 6 -16.20 -42.89 10.96
C VAL A 6 -15.05 -41.94 11.22
N ASP A 7 -14.03 -42.02 10.37
CA ASP A 7 -13.01 -40.98 10.24
C ASP A 7 -13.74 -39.64 10.09
N MET A 8 -13.61 -38.79 11.10
CA MET A 8 -13.92 -37.37 10.95
C MET A 8 -12.86 -36.81 10.01
N VAL A 9 -13.14 -36.88 8.72
CA VAL A 9 -12.44 -36.09 7.72
C VAL A 9 -12.64 -34.63 8.12
N ASP A 10 -11.56 -33.99 8.60
CA ASP A 10 -11.46 -32.55 8.78
C ASP A 10 -11.72 -31.89 7.43
N LYS A 11 -13.00 -31.66 7.12
CA LYS A 11 -13.39 -30.77 6.05
C LYS A 11 -12.91 -29.40 6.49
N ARG A 12 -12.11 -28.74 5.63
CA ARG A 12 -11.93 -27.29 5.66
C ARG A 12 -13.32 -26.69 5.44
N THR A 13 -14.08 -26.56 6.52
CA THR A 13 -15.33 -25.83 6.48
C THR A 13 -14.94 -24.43 6.06
N ILE A 14 -15.50 -23.95 4.94
CA ILE A 14 -15.54 -22.51 4.70
C ILE A 14 -16.37 -21.98 5.86
N THR A 15 -15.69 -21.61 6.94
CA THR A 15 -16.27 -20.87 8.04
C THR A 15 -16.73 -19.58 7.38
N TYR A 16 -18.01 -19.53 7.01
CA TYR A 16 -18.72 -18.27 6.99
C TYR A 16 -18.44 -17.66 8.36
N ASP A 17 -17.58 -16.64 8.37
CA ASP A 17 -17.13 -16.00 9.58
C ASP A 17 -18.38 -15.66 10.41
N GLY A 18 -18.54 -16.35 11.54
CA GLY A 18 -19.68 -16.20 12.45
C GLY A 18 -19.63 -14.88 13.21
N LEU A 19 -18.70 -14.00 12.87
CA LEU A 19 -18.63 -12.64 13.37
C LEU A 19 -19.40 -11.73 12.42
N SER A 20 -20.16 -10.83 12.99
CA SER A 20 -20.37 -9.49 12.45
C SER A 20 -18.98 -8.78 12.37
N ALA A 21 -18.08 -9.25 11.50
CA ALA A 21 -16.71 -8.77 11.18
C ALA A 21 -15.83 -8.26 12.36
N GLY A 22 -16.12 -8.67 13.60
CA GLY A 22 -15.54 -8.13 14.83
C GLY A 22 -15.64 -6.60 14.97
N ARG A 23 -16.52 -5.92 14.22
CA ARG A 23 -16.66 -4.47 14.28
C ARG A 23 -17.22 -4.07 15.65
N LYS A 24 -16.60 -3.09 16.30
CA LYS A 24 -17.04 -2.57 17.60
C LYS A 24 -17.24 -1.07 17.49
N ILE A 25 -18.28 -0.57 18.14
CA ILE A 25 -18.54 0.86 18.23
C ILE A 25 -17.60 1.45 19.30
N ILE A 26 -16.79 2.42 18.89
CA ILE A 26 -15.92 3.16 19.81
C ILE A 26 -16.78 4.20 20.54
N SER A 27 -16.90 4.05 21.85
CA SER A 27 -17.55 5.06 22.70
C SER A 27 -16.61 6.25 22.92
N PHE A 28 -17.08 7.48 22.63
CA PHE A 28 -16.30 8.70 22.83
C PHE A 28 -16.77 9.48 24.08
N PRO A 29 -15.86 9.93 24.98
CA PRO A 29 -14.40 9.87 24.88
C PRO A 29 -13.85 8.46 25.06
N VAL A 30 -12.79 8.15 24.32
CA VAL A 30 -12.11 6.84 24.38
C VAL A 30 -10.97 6.88 25.39
N GLU A 31 -10.78 5.78 26.13
CA GLU A 31 -9.58 5.58 26.94
C GLU A 31 -8.40 5.21 26.03
N LEU A 32 -7.21 5.72 26.35
CA LEU A 32 -5.99 5.45 25.60
C LEU A 32 -5.29 4.23 26.20
N PRO A 33 -5.32 3.05 25.56
CA PRO A 33 -4.88 1.80 26.19
C PRO A 33 -3.45 1.85 26.70
N PHE A 34 -2.52 2.45 25.95
CA PHE A 34 -1.10 2.48 26.30
C PHE A 34 -0.76 3.58 27.31
N SER A 35 -1.68 4.50 27.62
CA SER A 35 -1.42 5.63 28.53
C SER A 35 -0.84 5.23 29.90
N PRO A 36 -1.26 4.12 30.55
CA PRO A 36 -0.69 3.70 31.83
C PRO A 36 0.77 3.24 31.75
N VAL A 37 1.23 2.78 30.57
CA VAL A 37 2.54 2.15 30.38
C VAL A 37 3.53 2.99 29.57
N ILE A 38 3.15 4.18 29.08
CA ILE A 38 4.04 5.06 28.27
C ILE A 38 5.41 5.24 28.92
N GLN A 39 5.46 5.59 30.21
CA GLN A 39 6.73 5.81 30.93
C GLN A 39 7.57 4.54 31.05
N GLN A 40 6.96 3.36 31.02
CA GLN A 40 7.70 2.10 31.01
C GLN A 40 8.31 1.85 29.63
N ILE A 41 7.56 2.10 28.56
CA ILE A 41 8.01 1.92 27.17
C ILE A 41 9.14 2.92 26.84
N GLU A 42 9.01 4.19 27.24
CA GLU A 42 10.02 5.21 26.96
C GLU A 42 11.41 4.89 27.53
N LYS A 43 11.49 4.09 28.60
CA LYS A 43 12.77 3.61 29.17
C LYS A 43 13.53 2.67 28.24
N TYR A 44 12.83 2.07 27.27
CA TYR A 44 13.43 1.22 26.24
C TYR A 44 13.96 2.02 25.05
N TYR A 45 14.05 3.36 25.08
CA TYR A 45 14.60 4.08 23.93
C TYR A 45 16.01 3.56 23.55
N PRO A 46 16.26 3.19 22.28
CA PRO A 46 17.47 2.46 21.91
C PRO A 46 18.74 3.29 22.10
N LYS A 47 19.82 2.60 22.49
CA LYS A 47 21.17 3.17 22.49
C LYS A 47 21.64 3.41 21.06
N ARG A 48 22.60 4.32 20.88
CA ARG A 48 23.09 4.76 19.55
C ARG A 48 23.40 3.62 18.57
N GLY A 49 24.07 2.55 19.00
CA GLY A 49 24.41 1.42 18.13
C GLY A 49 23.19 0.73 17.53
N ILE A 50 22.22 0.37 18.37
CA ILE A 50 20.98 -0.27 17.91
C ILE A 50 20.11 0.72 17.13
N LEU A 51 20.08 1.99 17.56
CA LEU A 51 19.32 3.04 16.88
C LEU A 51 19.77 3.22 15.41
N ASP A 52 21.07 3.19 15.15
CA ASP A 52 21.60 3.35 13.79
C ASP A 52 21.23 2.13 12.91
N GLU A 53 21.27 0.90 13.45
CA GLU A 53 20.80 -0.31 12.74
C GLU A 53 19.28 -0.26 12.46
N LEU A 54 18.47 0.14 13.44
CA LEU A 54 17.02 0.29 13.26
C LEU A 54 16.69 1.32 12.17
N ARG A 55 17.40 2.45 12.13
CA ARG A 55 17.23 3.48 11.09
C ARG A 55 17.60 2.98 9.70
N ASP A 56 18.69 2.22 9.58
CA ASP A 56 19.10 1.63 8.31
C ASP A 56 18.02 0.67 7.77
N MET A 57 17.44 -0.17 8.63
CA MET A 57 16.33 -1.05 8.26
C MET A 57 15.04 -0.29 7.91
N ALA A 58 14.75 0.82 8.60
CA ALA A 58 13.62 1.67 8.27
C ALA A 58 13.81 2.42 6.94
N SER A 59 15.05 2.59 6.47
CA SER A 59 15.38 3.30 5.22
C SER A 59 15.18 2.48 3.95
N GLN A 60 14.89 1.17 4.07
CA GLN A 60 14.66 0.28 2.94
C GLN A 60 13.55 0.79 2.02
N GLU A 61 13.56 0.41 0.75
CA GLU A 61 12.60 0.95 -0.23
C GLU A 61 11.16 0.52 0.05
N SER A 62 10.96 -0.73 0.50
CA SER A 62 9.63 -1.29 0.74
C SER A 62 9.42 -1.69 2.21
N ILE A 63 8.17 -1.66 2.67
CA ILE A 63 7.80 -2.11 4.02
C ILE A 63 8.09 -3.62 4.22
N TYR A 64 8.05 -4.42 3.14
CA TYR A 64 8.40 -5.84 3.16
C TYR A 64 9.90 -6.04 3.34
N SER A 65 10.73 -5.25 2.64
CA SER A 65 12.18 -5.26 2.81
C SER A 65 12.56 -4.82 4.23
N THR A 66 11.90 -3.80 4.76
CA THR A 66 12.03 -3.40 6.18
C THR A 66 11.71 -4.56 7.12
N MET A 67 10.56 -5.24 6.93
CA MET A 67 10.16 -6.39 7.74
C MET A 67 11.15 -7.56 7.63
N GLU A 68 11.66 -7.84 6.42
CA GLU A 68 12.62 -8.91 6.20
C GLU A 68 13.96 -8.64 6.92
N SER A 69 14.51 -7.43 6.75
CA SER A 69 15.73 -7.02 7.47
C SER A 69 15.51 -7.04 8.98
N LEU A 70 14.34 -6.59 9.45
CA LEU A 70 13.98 -6.61 10.86
C LEU A 70 13.89 -8.04 11.41
N GLY A 71 13.26 -8.96 10.68
CA GLY A 71 13.18 -10.37 11.06
C GLY A 71 14.57 -11.02 11.15
N GLU A 72 15.47 -10.71 10.23
CA GLU A 72 16.86 -11.18 10.28
C GLU A 72 17.62 -10.60 11.48
N PHE A 73 17.40 -9.32 11.77
CA PHE A 73 17.97 -8.65 12.93
C PHE A 73 17.48 -9.26 14.25
N LEU A 74 16.17 -9.47 14.40
CA LEU A 74 15.59 -10.11 15.59
C LEU A 74 16.08 -11.56 15.75
N ASN A 75 16.28 -12.28 14.64
CA ASN A 75 16.79 -13.65 14.68
C ASN A 75 18.28 -13.76 15.04
N ARG A 76 19.06 -12.67 14.99
CA ARG A 76 20.46 -12.67 15.46
C ARG A 76 20.64 -12.01 16.83
N THR A 77 19.63 -11.30 17.32
CA THR A 77 19.72 -10.54 18.57
C THR A 77 19.44 -11.41 19.78
N GLU A 78 20.19 -11.25 20.86
CA GLU A 78 20.05 -12.05 22.09
C GLU A 78 18.72 -11.79 22.84
N SER A 79 18.30 -10.52 22.89
CA SER A 79 17.05 -10.05 23.53
C SER A 79 16.11 -9.37 22.51
N PRO A 80 15.53 -10.12 21.57
CA PRO A 80 14.65 -9.59 20.52
C PRO A 80 13.40 -8.87 21.08
N GLU A 81 12.86 -9.32 22.21
CA GLU A 81 11.76 -8.66 22.93
C GLU A 81 12.09 -7.21 23.31
N ASP A 82 13.33 -6.94 23.72
CA ASP A 82 13.77 -5.59 24.08
C ASP A 82 13.89 -4.69 22.85
N VAL A 83 14.23 -5.25 21.69
CA VAL A 83 14.23 -4.54 20.41
C VAL A 83 12.82 -4.14 20.00
N ILE A 84 11.83 -5.02 20.17
CA ILE A 84 10.42 -4.69 19.90
C ILE A 84 9.97 -3.53 20.81
N MET A 85 10.33 -3.57 22.09
CA MET A 85 10.05 -2.47 23.03
C MET A 85 10.80 -1.18 22.66
N GLN A 86 12.03 -1.27 22.14
CA GLN A 86 12.79 -0.13 21.62
C GLN A 86 12.10 0.53 20.42
N ILE A 87 11.56 -0.28 19.49
CA ILE A 87 10.80 0.22 18.34
C ILE A 87 9.51 0.92 18.80
N ALA A 88 8.79 0.31 19.76
CA ALA A 88 7.62 0.93 20.37
C ALA A 88 7.97 2.28 21.04
N ALA A 89 9.11 2.36 21.72
CA ALA A 89 9.61 3.60 22.33
C ALA A 89 9.94 4.68 21.29
N MET A 90 10.57 4.31 20.18
CA MET A 90 10.81 5.22 19.04
C MET A 90 9.48 5.75 18.48
N ALA A 91 8.51 4.86 18.26
CA ALA A 91 7.19 5.24 17.75
C ALA A 91 6.45 6.20 18.69
N LEU A 92 6.47 5.95 20.01
CA LEU A 92 5.89 6.84 21.02
C LEU A 92 6.51 8.24 21.02
N LYS A 93 7.83 8.34 20.76
CA LYS A 93 8.51 9.64 20.61
C LYS A 93 8.19 10.37 19.31
N GLY A 94 7.47 9.72 18.40
CA GLY A 94 7.15 10.25 17.08
C GLY A 94 8.32 10.14 16.10
N ASP A 95 9.26 9.22 16.32
CA ASP A 95 10.32 8.93 15.35
C ASP A 95 9.71 8.23 14.13
N THR A 96 9.98 8.77 12.94
CA THR A 96 9.47 8.25 11.66
C THR A 96 9.86 6.78 11.47
N GLU A 97 11.11 6.47 11.75
CA GLU A 97 11.69 5.14 11.59
C GLU A 97 11.06 4.14 12.55
N GLY A 98 10.77 4.58 13.80
CA GLY A 98 10.08 3.75 14.79
C GLY A 98 8.65 3.41 14.37
N ILE A 99 7.91 4.40 13.88
CA ILE A 99 6.54 4.20 13.35
C ILE A 99 6.55 3.25 12.15
N ARG A 100 7.50 3.43 11.22
CA ARG A 100 7.63 2.56 10.06
C ARG A 100 8.01 1.12 10.43
N LEU A 101 8.93 0.93 11.37
CA LEU A 101 9.28 -0.40 11.87
C LEU A 101 8.09 -1.05 12.57
N LEU A 102 7.36 -0.31 13.41
CA LEU A 102 6.14 -0.79 14.06
C LEU A 102 5.09 -1.27 13.05
N HIS A 103 4.82 -0.46 12.03
CA HIS A 103 3.98 -0.85 10.89
C HIS A 103 4.48 -2.13 10.21
N SER A 104 5.79 -2.27 10.00
CA SER A 104 6.37 -3.48 9.40
C SER A 104 6.17 -4.75 10.24
N MET A 105 6.17 -4.62 11.58
CA MET A 105 5.90 -5.74 12.50
C MET A 105 4.44 -6.20 12.45
N LEU A 106 3.52 -5.31 12.07
CA LEU A 106 2.08 -5.55 11.99
C LEU A 106 1.61 -6.03 10.60
N LEU A 107 2.55 -6.28 9.68
CA LEU A 107 2.22 -6.86 8.37
C LEU A 107 1.64 -8.25 8.55
N VAL A 108 0.38 -8.42 8.14
CA VAL A 108 -0.33 -9.70 8.09
C VAL A 108 -0.61 -10.06 6.65
N THR A 109 -0.57 -11.35 6.32
CA THR A 109 -1.17 -11.83 5.07
C THR A 109 -2.55 -12.41 5.38
N PRO A 110 -3.64 -11.92 4.77
CA PRO A 110 -4.97 -12.51 4.97
C PRO A 110 -5.00 -13.96 4.47
N SER A 111 -5.82 -14.83 5.05
CA SER A 111 -5.88 -16.26 4.73
C SER A 111 -6.24 -16.55 3.25
N ILE A 112 -5.87 -17.72 2.71
CA ILE A 112 -6.19 -18.08 1.31
C ILE A 112 -7.70 -18.17 1.20
N GLU A 113 -8.37 -18.68 2.23
CA GLU A 113 -9.82 -18.78 2.32
C GLU A 113 -10.47 -17.41 2.22
N SER A 114 -9.95 -16.41 2.93
CA SER A 114 -10.45 -15.03 2.91
C SER A 114 -10.25 -14.40 1.52
N LEU A 115 -9.04 -14.53 0.96
CA LEU A 115 -8.73 -14.03 -0.39
C LEU A 115 -9.54 -14.76 -1.47
N ALA A 116 -9.66 -16.08 -1.37
CA ALA A 116 -10.45 -16.89 -2.26
C ALA A 116 -11.92 -16.50 -2.17
N GLY A 117 -12.47 -16.28 -0.98
CA GLY A 117 -13.84 -15.82 -0.79
C GLY A 117 -14.14 -14.50 -1.50
N GLU A 118 -13.21 -13.53 -1.44
CA GLU A 118 -13.35 -12.24 -2.14
C GLU A 118 -13.30 -12.39 -3.67
N PHE A 119 -12.51 -13.34 -4.16
CA PHE A 119 -12.17 -13.48 -5.58
C PHE A 119 -12.68 -14.77 -6.23
N ILE A 120 -13.62 -15.47 -5.58
CA ILE A 120 -13.97 -16.86 -5.92
C ILE A 120 -14.58 -17.01 -7.31
N ASP A 121 -15.21 -15.95 -7.81
CA ASP A 121 -15.91 -15.96 -9.10
C ASP A 121 -14.98 -15.68 -10.29
N PHE A 122 -13.71 -15.33 -10.06
CA PHE A 122 -12.73 -14.98 -11.10
C PHE A 122 -13.26 -13.97 -12.13
N LYS A 123 -14.08 -13.02 -11.66
CA LYS A 123 -14.77 -12.03 -12.49
C LYS A 123 -13.78 -11.13 -13.23
N ASN A 124 -12.62 -10.83 -12.63
CA ASN A 124 -11.64 -9.95 -13.24
C ASN A 124 -10.91 -10.64 -14.40
N VAL A 125 -10.44 -11.88 -14.20
CA VAL A 125 -9.84 -12.68 -15.27
C VAL A 125 -10.82 -12.85 -16.40
N ARG A 126 -12.07 -13.27 -16.12
CA ARG A 126 -13.10 -13.43 -17.15
C ARG A 126 -13.29 -12.15 -17.97
N ARG A 127 -13.44 -10.99 -17.32
CA ARG A 127 -13.61 -9.69 -18.01
C ARG A 127 -12.39 -9.29 -18.82
N VAL A 128 -11.18 -9.38 -18.26
CA VAL A 128 -9.95 -9.06 -19.00
C VAL A 128 -9.80 -10.00 -20.22
N MET A 129 -10.14 -11.27 -20.04
CA MET A 129 -10.02 -12.27 -21.11
C MET A 129 -11.10 -12.10 -22.20
N SER A 130 -12.36 -11.82 -21.83
CA SER A 130 -13.48 -11.68 -22.78
C SER A 130 -13.50 -10.32 -23.49
N GLU A 131 -13.34 -9.20 -22.77
CA GLU A 131 -13.49 -7.85 -23.32
C GLU A 131 -12.33 -7.47 -24.25
N ARG A 132 -11.12 -8.02 -24.03
CA ARG A 132 -9.93 -7.61 -24.80
C ARG A 132 -9.49 -8.63 -25.84
N PHE A 133 -9.60 -9.94 -25.58
CA PHE A 133 -9.22 -10.95 -26.58
C PHE A 133 -10.39 -11.43 -27.45
N GLY A 134 -11.64 -11.23 -27.02
CA GLY A 134 -12.82 -11.49 -27.85
C GLY A 134 -12.95 -10.51 -29.02
N TYR A 135 -12.50 -9.26 -28.85
CA TYR A 135 -12.57 -8.20 -29.86
C TYR A 135 -11.29 -8.05 -30.72
N GLN A 136 -10.15 -8.61 -30.30
CA GLN A 136 -8.86 -8.50 -31.01
C GLN A 136 -8.68 -9.48 -32.19
N LYS A 137 -9.77 -9.96 -32.82
CA LYS A 137 -9.66 -10.65 -34.12
C LYS A 137 -9.45 -9.70 -35.31
N ALA A 138 -9.45 -8.37 -35.12
CA ALA A 138 -9.56 -7.42 -36.22
C ALA A 138 -8.38 -6.48 -36.49
N GLU A 139 -7.43 -6.23 -35.58
CA GLU A 139 -6.29 -5.34 -35.89
C GLU A 139 -4.98 -5.81 -35.23
N ASP A 140 -4.07 -6.30 -36.07
CA ASP A 140 -2.65 -6.56 -35.81
C ASP A 140 -1.89 -5.24 -35.54
N SER A 141 -2.21 -4.56 -34.44
CA SER A 141 -1.25 -3.66 -33.80
C SER A 141 -0.77 -4.35 -32.54
N GLU A 142 0.55 -4.36 -32.33
CA GLU A 142 1.26 -4.83 -31.13
C GLU A 142 0.40 -4.70 -29.87
N ALA A 143 -0.42 -5.71 -29.58
CA ALA A 143 -1.29 -5.71 -28.43
C ALA A 143 -0.37 -5.66 -27.22
N ASP A 144 -0.32 -4.48 -26.59
CA ASP A 144 0.53 -4.07 -25.48
C ASP A 144 1.05 -5.30 -24.72
N GLY A 145 2.35 -5.60 -24.87
CA GLY A 145 2.94 -6.92 -24.59
C GLY A 145 2.63 -7.51 -23.21
N ARG A 146 2.18 -6.64 -22.29
CA ARG A 146 1.57 -6.97 -21.00
C ARG A 146 0.34 -7.90 -21.11
N TYR A 147 -0.58 -7.66 -22.03
CA TYR A 147 -1.78 -8.48 -22.21
C TYR A 147 -1.44 -9.83 -22.85
N GLY A 148 -0.56 -9.83 -23.86
CA GLY A 148 -0.05 -11.07 -24.44
C GLY A 148 0.63 -11.97 -23.40
N TRP A 149 1.42 -11.38 -22.50
CA TRP A 149 2.00 -12.09 -21.36
C TRP A 149 0.93 -12.61 -20.39
N PHE A 150 -0.07 -11.78 -20.04
CA PHE A 150 -1.14 -12.17 -19.12
C PHE A 150 -1.95 -13.37 -19.67
N LYS A 151 -2.31 -13.33 -20.96
CA LYS A 151 -2.98 -14.45 -21.65
C LYS A 151 -2.15 -15.73 -21.61
N LYS A 152 -0.85 -15.65 -21.94
CA LYS A 152 0.07 -16.80 -21.87
C LYS A 152 0.14 -17.39 -20.47
N LYS A 153 0.16 -16.54 -19.44
CA LYS A 153 0.16 -16.96 -18.03
C LYS A 153 -1.13 -17.71 -17.66
N VAL A 154 -2.30 -17.17 -18.02
CA VAL A 154 -3.60 -17.83 -17.78
C VAL A 154 -3.66 -19.21 -18.44
N LEU A 155 -3.23 -19.31 -19.70
CA LEU A 155 -3.19 -20.58 -20.43
C LEU A 155 -2.21 -21.56 -19.78
N PHE A 156 -0.99 -21.10 -19.45
CA PHE A 156 0.03 -21.93 -18.81
C PHE A 156 -0.42 -22.48 -17.45
N LEU A 157 -1.05 -21.66 -16.60
CA LEU A 157 -1.55 -22.14 -15.31
C LEU A 157 -2.63 -23.21 -15.49
N SER A 158 -3.49 -23.03 -16.49
CA SER A 158 -4.56 -23.98 -16.80
C SER A 158 -4.03 -25.33 -17.28
N THR A 159 -2.88 -25.36 -17.97
CA THR A 159 -2.26 -26.60 -18.45
C THR A 159 -1.37 -27.24 -17.39
N SER A 160 -0.55 -26.44 -16.70
CA SER A 160 0.58 -26.92 -15.88
C SER A 160 0.23 -27.11 -14.40
N PHE A 161 -0.81 -26.44 -13.91
CA PHE A 161 -1.24 -26.48 -12.51
C PHE A 161 -2.73 -26.81 -12.42
N ARG A 162 -3.20 -27.92 -12.99
CA ARG A 162 -4.64 -28.24 -13.08
C ARG A 162 -5.32 -28.19 -11.70
N LEU A 163 -6.55 -27.68 -11.64
CA LEU A 163 -7.41 -27.75 -10.46
C LEU A 163 -8.31 -29.00 -10.52
N PRO A 164 -8.91 -29.44 -9.38
CA PRO A 164 -9.87 -30.53 -9.38
C PRO A 164 -11.00 -30.31 -10.39
N ASN A 165 -11.43 -31.38 -11.06
CA ASN A 165 -12.51 -31.37 -12.06
C ASN A 165 -12.31 -30.42 -13.25
N GLN A 166 -11.10 -29.89 -13.49
CA GLN A 166 -10.79 -29.29 -14.79
C GLN A 166 -10.66 -30.39 -15.85
N GLY A 167 -11.78 -30.70 -16.50
CA GLY A 167 -11.80 -31.52 -17.72
C GLY A 167 -11.04 -30.83 -18.87
N GLU A 168 -10.66 -31.61 -19.88
CA GLU A 168 -9.97 -31.10 -21.08
C GLU A 168 -10.90 -30.30 -22.02
N GLU A 169 -12.16 -30.09 -21.63
CA GLU A 169 -13.27 -29.79 -22.51
C GLU A 169 -13.30 -28.36 -23.09
N ASN A 170 -12.41 -27.44 -22.66
CA ASN A 170 -12.31 -26.11 -23.28
C ASN A 170 -10.87 -25.54 -23.23
N ALA A 171 -10.02 -25.96 -24.18
CA ALA A 171 -8.67 -25.42 -24.33
C ALA A 171 -8.64 -23.91 -24.67
N GLU A 172 -9.71 -23.38 -25.27
CA GLU A 172 -9.80 -21.98 -25.68
C GLU A 172 -10.16 -21.02 -24.52
N THR A 173 -10.98 -21.47 -23.56
CA THR A 173 -11.48 -20.66 -22.42
C THR A 173 -11.28 -21.31 -21.04
N PRO A 174 -10.07 -21.81 -20.71
CA PRO A 174 -9.89 -22.64 -19.52
C PRO A 174 -10.13 -21.91 -18.18
N TRP A 175 -10.16 -20.58 -18.18
CA TRP A 175 -10.45 -19.77 -16.99
C TRP A 175 -11.93 -19.78 -16.57
N GLU A 176 -12.85 -20.24 -17.41
CA GLU A 176 -14.28 -20.29 -17.08
C GLU A 176 -14.56 -21.28 -15.94
N SER A 177 -13.80 -22.38 -15.89
CA SER A 177 -13.91 -23.43 -14.86
C SER A 177 -13.10 -23.17 -13.59
N TRP A 178 -12.30 -22.09 -13.53
CA TRP A 178 -11.41 -21.83 -12.40
C TRP A 178 -12.16 -21.67 -11.08
N SER A 179 -13.33 -21.03 -11.10
CA SER A 179 -14.15 -20.81 -9.91
C SER A 179 -14.53 -22.13 -9.23
N ASP A 180 -15.03 -23.09 -10.00
CA ASP A 180 -15.45 -24.39 -9.45
C ASP A 180 -14.25 -25.22 -9.00
N GLY A 181 -13.18 -25.23 -9.79
CA GLY A 181 -11.93 -25.90 -9.41
C GLY A 181 -11.34 -25.36 -8.11
N VAL A 182 -11.35 -24.03 -7.91
CA VAL A 182 -10.89 -23.41 -6.66
C VAL A 182 -11.84 -23.74 -5.50
N ARG A 183 -13.16 -23.67 -5.69
CA ARG A 183 -14.13 -24.06 -4.65
C ARG A 183 -13.92 -25.49 -4.16
N ILE A 184 -13.73 -26.43 -5.09
CA ILE A 184 -13.48 -27.84 -4.77
C ILE A 184 -12.12 -28.00 -4.08
N ALA A 185 -11.07 -27.33 -4.58
CA ALA A 185 -9.75 -27.35 -3.97
C ALA A 185 -9.78 -26.81 -2.52
N MET A 186 -10.50 -25.72 -2.28
CA MET A 186 -10.63 -25.11 -0.95
C MET A 186 -11.42 -25.99 0.03
N GLY A 187 -12.42 -26.72 -0.45
CA GLY A 187 -13.18 -27.69 0.35
C GLY A 187 -12.45 -29.04 0.54
N SER A 188 -11.33 -29.24 -0.14
CA SER A 188 -10.50 -30.45 -0.04
C SER A 188 -9.49 -30.31 1.10
N SER A 189 -9.20 -31.41 1.78
CA SER A 189 -8.07 -31.51 2.72
C SER A 189 -6.72 -31.72 2.01
N ASP A 190 -6.73 -31.92 0.68
CA ASP A 190 -5.52 -32.17 -0.10
C ASP A 190 -4.74 -30.88 -0.37
N GLU A 191 -3.62 -30.71 0.33
CA GLU A 191 -2.74 -29.54 0.24
C GLU A 191 -2.08 -29.35 -1.13
N ARG A 192 -2.06 -30.39 -1.98
CA ARG A 192 -1.49 -30.32 -3.34
C ARG A 192 -2.11 -29.23 -4.20
N TRP A 193 -3.34 -28.80 -3.89
CA TRP A 193 -4.03 -27.75 -4.63
C TRP A 193 -3.68 -26.34 -4.16
N ASN A 194 -3.06 -26.17 -2.99
CA ASN A 194 -2.78 -24.86 -2.40
C ASN A 194 -1.97 -23.98 -3.37
N ASP A 195 -0.90 -24.51 -3.97
CA ASP A 195 -0.07 -23.78 -4.93
C ASP A 195 -0.87 -23.37 -6.17
N ALA A 196 -1.69 -24.28 -6.69
CA ALA A 196 -2.54 -24.01 -7.84
C ALA A 196 -3.54 -22.89 -7.52
N VAL A 197 -4.21 -22.93 -6.36
CA VAL A 197 -5.14 -21.90 -5.89
C VAL A 197 -4.44 -20.56 -5.73
N VAL A 198 -3.29 -20.53 -5.05
CA VAL A 198 -2.51 -19.30 -4.85
C VAL A 198 -2.13 -18.65 -6.18
N GLU A 199 -1.66 -19.43 -7.15
CA GLU A 199 -1.33 -18.90 -8.47
C GLU A 199 -2.55 -18.34 -9.22
N ARG A 200 -3.74 -18.95 -9.07
CA ARG A 200 -4.99 -18.38 -9.61
C ARG A 200 -5.35 -17.06 -8.93
N LEU A 201 -5.27 -17.00 -7.60
CA LEU A 201 -5.56 -15.77 -6.85
C LEU A 201 -4.61 -14.63 -7.24
N LYS A 202 -3.31 -14.93 -7.42
CA LYS A 202 -2.35 -13.96 -7.95
C LYS A 202 -2.79 -13.43 -9.31
N VAL A 203 -3.21 -14.30 -10.22
CA VAL A 203 -3.66 -13.92 -11.56
C VAL A 203 -4.97 -13.12 -11.53
N GLU A 204 -5.89 -13.44 -10.62
CA GLU A 204 -7.13 -12.68 -10.42
C GLU A 204 -6.89 -11.28 -9.86
N LEU A 205 -5.98 -11.15 -8.90
CA LEU A 205 -5.53 -9.85 -8.39
C LEU A 205 -4.78 -9.04 -9.46
N GLU A 206 -3.94 -9.68 -10.27
CA GLU A 206 -3.28 -9.04 -11.42
C GLU A 206 -4.32 -8.53 -12.44
N ALA A 207 -5.34 -9.33 -12.76
CA ALA A 207 -6.46 -8.90 -13.61
C ALA A 207 -7.22 -7.73 -12.99
N HIS A 208 -7.51 -7.78 -11.69
CA HIS A 208 -8.18 -6.69 -10.99
C HIS A 208 -7.35 -5.40 -11.06
N LEU A 209 -6.03 -5.49 -10.85
CA LEU A 209 -5.12 -4.37 -10.95
C LEU A 209 -5.09 -3.77 -12.36
N ILE A 210 -5.06 -4.61 -13.41
CA ILE A 210 -5.16 -4.16 -14.80
C ILE A 210 -6.46 -3.36 -15.00
N ARG A 211 -7.60 -3.88 -14.54
CA ARG A 211 -8.90 -3.21 -14.67
C ARG A 211 -8.97 -1.88 -13.94
N LEU A 212 -8.52 -1.83 -12.67
CA LEU A 212 -8.52 -0.59 -11.89
C LEU A 212 -7.63 0.47 -12.52
N THR A 213 -6.48 0.06 -13.05
CA THR A 213 -5.54 0.94 -13.74
C THR A 213 -6.16 1.53 -15.01
N LEU A 214 -6.86 0.72 -15.80
CA LEU A 214 -7.61 1.19 -16.97
C LEU A 214 -8.72 2.18 -16.57
N LEU A 215 -9.47 1.89 -15.51
CA LEU A 215 -10.50 2.80 -15.00
C LEU A 215 -9.90 4.16 -14.61
N ILE A 216 -8.78 4.19 -13.86
CA ILE A 216 -8.08 5.43 -13.50
C ILE A 216 -7.68 6.21 -14.75
N SER A 217 -7.14 5.53 -15.77
CA SER A 217 -6.73 6.20 -17.01
C SER A 217 -7.90 6.85 -17.76
N SER A 218 -9.12 6.33 -17.60
CA SER A 218 -10.33 6.82 -18.26
C SER A 218 -11.08 7.91 -17.51
N ILE A 219 -10.86 8.03 -16.20
CA ILE A 219 -11.58 8.97 -15.33
C ILE A 219 -10.96 10.35 -15.40
N ASP A 220 -11.81 11.37 -15.47
CA ASP A 220 -11.40 12.75 -15.22
C ASP A 220 -11.37 13.02 -13.72
N ILE A 221 -10.16 13.03 -13.15
CA ILE A 221 -9.94 13.09 -11.70
C ILE A 221 -10.41 14.41 -11.11
N GLU A 222 -10.31 15.51 -11.88
CA GLU A 222 -10.80 16.82 -11.43
C GLU A 222 -12.33 16.86 -11.38
N SER A 223 -13.01 16.15 -12.30
CA SER A 223 -14.49 16.10 -12.30
C SER A 223 -15.05 15.05 -11.34
N HIS A 224 -14.27 14.01 -11.03
CA HIS A 224 -14.70 12.90 -10.17
C HIS A 224 -13.64 12.53 -9.12
N PRO A 225 -13.22 13.48 -8.26
CA PRO A 225 -12.13 13.26 -7.30
C PRO A 225 -12.44 12.11 -6.34
N LYS A 226 -13.69 12.01 -5.88
CA LYS A 226 -14.13 10.96 -4.96
C LYS A 226 -13.97 9.55 -5.54
N LEU A 227 -14.41 9.38 -6.80
CA LEU A 227 -14.32 8.11 -7.51
C LEU A 227 -12.85 7.73 -7.79
N ALA A 228 -12.04 8.71 -8.21
CA ALA A 228 -10.61 8.51 -8.41
C ALA A 228 -9.94 8.03 -7.11
N ALA A 229 -10.16 8.72 -5.99
CA ALA A 229 -9.63 8.35 -4.67
C ALA A 229 -9.96 6.89 -4.32
N SER A 230 -11.22 6.50 -4.49
CA SER A 230 -11.69 5.15 -4.18
C SER A 230 -11.01 4.09 -5.05
N ILE A 231 -10.84 4.35 -6.35
CA ILE A 231 -10.19 3.38 -7.24
C ILE A 231 -8.69 3.26 -6.92
N LEU A 232 -8.05 4.35 -6.56
CA LEU A 232 -6.63 4.39 -6.18
C LEU A 232 -6.36 3.64 -4.88
N SER A 233 -7.22 3.85 -3.87
CA SER A 233 -7.24 3.05 -2.65
C SER A 233 -7.35 1.55 -2.97
N LYS A 234 -8.25 1.17 -3.90
CA LYS A 234 -8.37 -0.22 -4.34
C LYS A 234 -7.13 -0.73 -5.08
N VAL A 235 -6.44 0.11 -5.84
CA VAL A 235 -5.17 -0.24 -6.51
C VAL A 235 -4.10 -0.59 -5.49
N GLU A 236 -3.94 0.22 -4.45
CA GLU A 236 -2.99 -0.04 -3.37
C GLU A 236 -3.33 -1.32 -2.62
N ALA A 237 -4.59 -1.47 -2.19
CA ALA A 237 -5.05 -2.66 -1.48
C ALA A 237 -4.81 -3.94 -2.30
N THR A 238 -5.12 -3.90 -3.61
CA THR A 238 -4.91 -5.04 -4.52
C THR A 238 -3.44 -5.41 -4.65
N ARG A 239 -2.54 -4.43 -4.72
CA ARG A 239 -1.09 -4.68 -4.79
C ARG A 239 -0.55 -5.25 -3.51
N TRP A 240 -0.96 -4.69 -2.38
CA TRP A 240 -0.54 -5.19 -1.08
C TRP A 240 -0.90 -6.67 -0.92
N LYS A 241 -2.12 -7.07 -1.32
CA LYS A 241 -2.52 -8.49 -1.38
C LYS A 241 -1.64 -9.30 -2.33
N LEU A 242 -1.34 -8.78 -3.52
CA LEU A 242 -0.50 -9.47 -4.52
C LEU A 242 0.95 -9.65 -4.04
N ASP A 243 1.53 -8.64 -3.41
CA ASP A 243 2.89 -8.69 -2.88
C ASP A 243 2.98 -9.63 -1.67
N GLY A 244 1.96 -9.63 -0.81
CA GLY A 244 1.81 -10.64 0.25
C GLY A 244 1.75 -12.07 -0.29
N LEU A 245 0.99 -12.31 -1.37
CA LEU A 245 0.93 -13.61 -2.03
C LEU A 245 2.29 -14.02 -2.66
N LYS A 246 3.09 -13.06 -3.12
CA LYS A 246 4.42 -13.31 -3.71
C LYS A 246 5.50 -13.57 -2.65
N GLY A 247 5.43 -12.86 -1.52
CA GLY A 247 6.49 -12.83 -0.50
C GLY A 247 6.40 -13.91 0.59
N GLY A 248 5.20 -14.35 1.00
CA GLY A 248 5.05 -15.18 2.21
C GLY A 248 4.14 -16.41 2.09
N TYR A 249 3.29 -16.47 1.08
CA TYR A 249 2.15 -17.39 1.08
C TYR A 249 2.48 -18.87 0.93
N LEU A 250 3.58 -19.18 0.23
CA LEU A 250 3.97 -20.55 -0.10
C LEU A 250 4.33 -21.43 1.12
N ARG A 251 4.25 -20.91 2.36
CA ARG A 251 4.74 -21.61 3.55
C ARG A 251 3.73 -21.90 4.66
N PHE A 252 2.59 -21.20 4.77
CA PHE A 252 1.84 -21.20 6.04
C PHE A 252 0.33 -21.41 5.98
N GLY A 253 -0.34 -21.23 4.83
CA GLY A 253 -1.76 -21.61 4.65
C GLY A 253 -2.81 -20.87 5.51
N SER A 254 -2.41 -20.13 6.55
CA SER A 254 -3.29 -19.40 7.47
C SER A 254 -2.93 -17.90 7.55
N SER A 255 -3.85 -17.09 8.08
CA SER A 255 -3.55 -15.69 8.42
C SER A 255 -2.47 -15.67 9.49
N THR A 256 -1.33 -15.04 9.20
CA THR A 256 -0.24 -14.89 10.17
C THR A 256 0.51 -13.59 9.95
N LEU A 257 1.09 -13.07 11.03
CA LEU A 257 2.05 -11.98 10.95
C LEU A 257 3.27 -12.43 10.14
N LEU A 258 3.70 -11.65 9.16
CA LEU A 258 4.87 -12.00 8.34
C LEU A 258 6.14 -12.12 9.18
N LEU A 259 6.25 -11.31 10.22
CA LEU A 259 7.35 -11.38 11.17
C LEU A 259 7.33 -12.70 11.96
N ALA A 260 6.16 -13.13 12.41
CA ALA A 260 5.97 -14.43 13.08
C ALA A 260 6.40 -15.58 12.16
N ALA A 261 5.93 -15.56 10.91
CA ALA A 261 6.31 -16.53 9.88
C ALA A 261 7.83 -16.59 9.62
N LYS A 262 8.53 -15.44 9.60
CA LYS A 262 9.99 -15.38 9.42
C LYS A 262 10.73 -15.94 10.64
N LEU A 263 10.24 -15.66 11.85
CA LEU A 263 10.89 -16.05 13.11
C LEU A 263 10.56 -17.47 13.59
N ARG A 264 9.46 -18.07 13.10
CA ARG A 264 9.03 -19.45 13.43
C ARG A 264 8.94 -19.65 14.95
N ASP A 265 9.52 -20.74 15.47
CA ASP A 265 9.49 -21.10 16.89
C ASP A 265 10.03 -19.99 17.82
N ARG A 266 10.96 -19.16 17.31
CA ARG A 266 11.50 -18.02 18.05
C ARG A 266 10.45 -16.94 18.31
N TRP A 267 9.42 -16.83 17.47
CA TRP A 267 8.33 -15.88 17.69
C TRP A 267 7.57 -16.18 18.99
N SER A 268 7.32 -17.45 19.28
CA SER A 268 6.67 -17.87 20.52
C SER A 268 7.51 -17.51 21.74
N GLU A 269 8.83 -17.74 21.67
CA GLU A 269 9.77 -17.34 22.74
C GLU A 269 9.76 -15.81 22.97
N ILE A 270 9.78 -15.03 21.89
CA ILE A 270 9.67 -13.56 21.95
C ILE A 270 8.37 -13.14 22.61
N PHE A 271 7.26 -13.78 22.23
CA PHE A 271 5.93 -13.49 22.77
C PHE A 271 5.84 -13.76 24.26
N ASP A 272 6.35 -14.90 24.71
CA ASP A 272 6.34 -15.28 26.12
C ASP A 272 7.13 -14.25 26.95
N ARG A 273 8.34 -13.86 26.49
CA ARG A 273 9.16 -12.85 27.16
C ARG A 273 8.55 -11.45 27.15
N LEU A 274 7.89 -11.04 26.06
CA LEU A 274 7.15 -9.78 26.03
C LEU A 274 6.01 -9.79 27.05
N TYR A 275 5.31 -10.92 27.18
CA TYR A 275 4.13 -11.05 28.04
C TYR A 275 4.44 -10.99 29.54
N GLU A 276 5.69 -11.28 29.93
CA GLU A 276 6.19 -11.11 31.31
C GLU A 276 6.18 -9.65 31.78
N LYS A 277 6.21 -8.69 30.85
CA LYS A 277 6.24 -7.25 31.13
C LYS A 277 4.85 -6.65 30.89
N GLU A 278 4.40 -5.74 31.75
CA GLU A 278 3.08 -5.09 31.60
C GLU A 278 2.95 -4.38 30.24
N ALA A 279 3.94 -3.54 29.89
CA ALA A 279 3.97 -2.87 28.60
C ALA A 279 4.11 -3.84 27.40
N GLY A 280 4.85 -4.95 27.59
CA GLY A 280 5.02 -5.96 26.55
C GLY A 280 3.75 -6.78 26.31
N ARG A 281 2.94 -7.02 27.36
CA ARG A 281 1.60 -7.62 27.23
C ARG A 281 0.71 -6.82 26.28
N MET A 282 0.69 -5.49 26.42
CA MET A 282 -0.09 -4.62 25.52
C MET A 282 0.37 -4.72 24.06
N MET A 283 1.68 -4.86 23.82
CA MET A 283 2.22 -5.10 22.48
C MET A 283 1.81 -6.48 21.94
N VAL A 284 1.83 -7.52 22.77
CA VAL A 284 1.36 -8.87 22.39
C VAL A 284 -0.12 -8.85 22.04
N ASP A 285 -0.94 -8.15 22.83
CA ASP A 285 -2.38 -8.01 22.56
C ASP A 285 -2.64 -7.27 21.25
N LEU A 286 -1.87 -6.22 20.95
CA LEU A 286 -1.89 -5.51 19.67
C LEU A 286 -1.58 -6.45 18.49
N PHE A 287 -0.51 -7.26 18.60
CA PHE A 287 -0.12 -8.22 17.56
C PHE A 287 -1.19 -9.29 17.35
N ARG A 288 -1.75 -9.85 18.43
CA ARG A 288 -2.84 -10.84 18.34
C ARG A 288 -4.10 -10.25 17.72
N ALA A 289 -4.48 -9.05 18.12
CA ALA A 289 -5.62 -8.36 17.53
C ALA A 289 -5.42 -8.17 16.02
N GLN A 290 -4.21 -7.80 15.60
CA GLN A 290 -3.88 -7.64 14.19
C GLN A 290 -3.81 -8.96 13.43
N GLU A 291 -3.27 -10.03 14.01
CA GLU A 291 -3.24 -11.37 13.40
C GLU A 291 -4.66 -11.90 13.16
N ASN A 292 -5.56 -11.68 14.13
CA ASN A 292 -6.96 -12.08 14.05
C ASN A 292 -7.75 -11.25 13.03
N LYS A 293 -7.47 -9.95 12.93
CA LYS A 293 -8.22 -9.01 12.08
C LYS A 293 -7.67 -8.90 10.66
N ALA A 294 -6.38 -9.15 10.49
CA ALA A 294 -5.66 -9.06 9.22
C ALA A 294 -5.86 -7.74 8.47
N HIS A 295 -5.87 -6.61 9.19
CA HIS A 295 -6.00 -5.30 8.55
C HIS A 295 -4.84 -5.05 7.58
N SER A 296 -5.11 -4.38 6.47
CA SER A 296 -4.03 -3.97 5.58
C SER A 296 -3.19 -2.89 6.24
N ILE A 297 -1.92 -2.77 5.85
CA ILE A 297 -1.05 -1.75 6.41
C ILE A 297 -1.57 -0.33 6.16
N ARG A 298 -2.15 -0.12 4.98
CA ARG A 298 -2.80 1.14 4.61
C ARG A 298 -3.91 1.48 5.59
N ASP A 299 -4.75 0.50 5.94
CA ASP A 299 -5.87 0.70 6.85
C ASP A 299 -5.38 1.00 8.27
N ILE A 300 -4.34 0.32 8.74
CA ILE A 300 -3.72 0.62 10.05
C ILE A 300 -3.19 2.05 10.09
N VAL A 301 -2.42 2.46 9.09
CA VAL A 301 -1.82 3.79 9.02
C VAL A 301 -2.91 4.87 8.93
N LEU A 302 -3.86 4.71 8.01
CA LEU A 302 -4.93 5.66 7.79
C LEU A 302 -5.89 5.71 8.98
N GLY A 303 -6.34 4.56 9.47
CA GLY A 303 -7.29 4.44 10.56
C GLY A 303 -6.75 4.97 11.89
N SER A 304 -5.51 4.62 12.24
CA SER A 304 -4.84 5.18 13.43
C SER A 304 -4.63 6.69 13.31
N SER A 305 -4.33 7.20 12.12
CA SER A 305 -4.17 8.64 11.87
C SER A 305 -5.51 9.40 11.93
N ILE A 306 -6.59 8.80 11.45
CA ILE A 306 -7.95 9.34 11.60
C ILE A 306 -8.31 9.43 13.08
N LEU A 307 -8.09 8.37 13.85
CA LEU A 307 -8.35 8.38 15.30
C LEU A 307 -7.49 9.42 16.02
N TYR A 308 -6.21 9.53 15.67
CA TYR A 308 -5.33 10.60 16.18
C TYR A 308 -5.92 11.99 15.90
N ALA A 309 -6.39 12.24 14.66
CA ALA A 309 -6.98 13.50 14.27
C ALA A 309 -8.29 13.81 15.02
N ILE A 310 -9.16 12.81 15.21
CA ILE A 310 -10.42 12.94 15.96
C ILE A 310 -10.14 13.25 17.43
N LEU A 311 -9.17 12.55 18.04
CA LEU A 311 -8.79 12.75 19.44
C LEU A 311 -8.10 14.09 19.69
N THR A 312 -7.47 14.67 18.66
CA THR A 312 -6.87 16.00 18.70
C THR A 312 -7.81 17.11 18.22
N HIS A 313 -9.03 16.78 17.78
CA HIS A 313 -9.99 17.75 17.27
C HIS A 313 -10.33 18.82 18.32
N PRO A 314 -10.22 20.13 18.02
CA PRO A 314 -10.32 21.21 19.01
C PRO A 314 -11.59 21.20 19.87
N ILE A 315 -12.72 20.77 19.29
CA ILE A 315 -14.02 20.69 19.98
C ILE A 315 -14.20 19.39 20.77
N LEU A 316 -13.56 18.30 20.34
CA LEU A 316 -13.71 16.97 20.95
C LEU A 316 -12.65 16.73 22.04
N LYS A 317 -11.50 17.38 21.92
CA LYS A 317 -10.36 17.27 22.81
C LYS A 317 -10.76 17.65 24.24
N ARG A 318 -10.78 16.67 25.14
CA ARG A 318 -11.04 16.87 26.58
C ARG A 318 -9.76 16.89 27.42
N SER A 319 -8.71 16.19 27.01
CA SER A 319 -7.41 16.17 27.70
C SER A 319 -6.44 17.18 27.09
N SER A 320 -5.47 17.66 27.86
CA SER A 320 -4.39 18.50 27.34
C SER A 320 -3.35 17.68 26.55
N SER A 321 -3.13 16.42 26.94
CA SER A 321 -2.16 15.51 26.34
C SER A 321 -2.55 15.11 24.91
N LYS A 322 -1.55 15.03 24.02
CA LYS A 322 -1.72 14.44 22.69
C LYS A 322 -1.91 12.92 22.84
N PRO A 323 -2.79 12.28 22.05
CA PRO A 323 -2.91 10.82 22.05
C PRO A 323 -1.61 10.21 21.51
N ASP A 324 -1.22 9.06 22.07
CA ASP A 324 -0.05 8.32 21.60
C ASP A 324 -0.41 7.39 20.42
N ILE A 325 0.57 7.12 19.56
CA ILE A 325 0.37 6.35 18.33
C ILE A 325 0.01 4.88 18.61
N LEU A 326 0.49 4.30 19.72
CA LEU A 326 0.20 2.91 20.06
C LEU A 326 -1.27 2.75 20.46
N SER A 327 -1.79 3.69 21.26
CA SER A 327 -3.20 3.73 21.64
C SER A 327 -4.11 3.90 20.44
N THR A 328 -3.83 4.85 19.54
CA THR A 328 -4.67 5.06 18.35
C THR A 328 -4.66 3.83 17.44
N MET A 329 -3.52 3.15 17.32
CA MET A 329 -3.38 1.91 16.57
C MET A 329 -4.12 0.73 17.20
N SER A 330 -4.02 0.55 18.52
CA SER A 330 -4.76 -0.48 19.26
C SER A 330 -6.27 -0.30 19.12
N ILE A 331 -6.76 0.92 19.35
CA ILE A 331 -8.17 1.25 19.21
C ILE A 331 -8.64 0.95 17.77
N PHE A 332 -7.85 1.33 16.76
CA PHE A 332 -8.19 1.04 15.37
C PHE A 332 -8.30 -0.47 15.11
N ILE A 333 -7.26 -1.23 15.44
CA ILE A 333 -7.17 -2.66 15.11
C ILE A 333 -8.29 -3.44 15.82
N GLU A 334 -8.55 -3.15 17.09
CA GLU A 334 -9.54 -3.86 17.89
C GLU A 334 -11.00 -3.58 17.49
N ASN A 335 -11.29 -2.37 16.99
CA ASN A 335 -12.67 -1.91 16.78
C ASN A 335 -13.08 -1.84 15.31
N SER A 336 -12.12 -1.69 14.39
CA SER A 336 -12.45 -1.61 12.96
C SER A 336 -12.72 -2.99 12.34
N GLY A 337 -13.46 -2.98 11.24
CA GLY A 337 -13.80 -4.16 10.44
C GLY A 337 -14.35 -3.71 9.09
N GLU A 338 -14.15 -4.52 8.05
CA GLU A 338 -14.64 -4.26 6.68
C GLU A 338 -14.23 -2.89 6.10
N GLY A 339 -13.06 -2.38 6.50
CA GLY A 339 -12.60 -1.06 6.07
C GLY A 339 -13.43 0.10 6.62
N LYS A 340 -14.09 -0.09 7.78
CA LYS A 340 -14.88 0.94 8.44
C LYS A 340 -14.56 1.10 9.93
N ILE A 341 -14.77 2.32 10.44
CA ILE A 341 -14.71 2.68 11.86
C ILE A 341 -16.09 3.22 12.27
N GLU A 342 -16.54 2.92 13.49
CA GLU A 342 -17.76 3.49 14.07
C GLU A 342 -17.44 4.13 15.40
N ILE A 343 -17.88 5.38 15.58
CA ILE A 343 -17.64 6.15 16.80
C ILE A 343 -18.98 6.70 17.27
N SER A 344 -19.39 6.31 18.47
CA SER A 344 -20.58 6.87 19.12
C SER A 344 -20.17 8.02 20.03
N PHE A 345 -20.74 9.19 19.79
CA PHE A 345 -20.59 10.36 20.65
C PHE A 345 -21.70 10.42 21.71
N ALA A 346 -21.39 10.98 22.88
CA ALA A 346 -22.43 11.34 23.83
C ALA A 346 -23.40 12.36 23.21
N SER A 347 -24.70 12.29 23.55
CA SER A 347 -25.78 13.14 22.99
C SER A 347 -25.55 14.66 23.13
N SER A 348 -24.59 15.09 23.94
CA SER A 348 -24.16 16.49 24.09
C SER A 348 -23.32 17.03 22.93
N TYR A 349 -22.84 16.17 22.03
CA TYR A 349 -22.16 16.57 20.80
C TYR A 349 -23.19 16.73 19.67
N GLY A 350 -23.87 17.88 19.62
CA GLY A 350 -24.82 18.15 18.53
C GLY A 350 -24.13 18.14 17.16
N ALA A 351 -24.82 17.66 16.12
CA ALA A 351 -24.32 17.59 14.74
C ALA A 351 -23.75 18.92 14.21
N SER A 352 -24.22 20.06 14.74
CA SER A 352 -23.69 21.39 14.42
C SER A 352 -22.22 21.60 14.81
N ARG A 353 -21.71 20.88 15.82
CA ARG A 353 -20.32 20.93 16.30
C ARG A 353 -19.37 20.02 15.52
N LEU A 354 -19.91 19.09 14.74
CA LEU A 354 -19.15 18.11 13.95
C LEU A 354 -19.26 18.37 12.45
N LYS A 355 -19.75 19.55 12.03
CA LYS A 355 -19.88 19.91 10.61
C LYS A 355 -18.58 19.75 9.83
N ASP A 356 -17.45 20.11 10.44
CA ASP A 356 -16.13 20.00 9.83
C ASP A 356 -15.70 18.54 9.62
N LEU A 357 -16.16 17.61 10.46
CA LEU A 357 -15.93 16.17 10.29
C LEU A 357 -16.77 15.60 9.14
N ILE A 358 -18.03 16.00 9.04
CA ILE A 358 -18.95 15.52 8.00
C ILE A 358 -18.55 16.06 6.61
N ALA A 359 -17.80 17.17 6.55
CA ALA A 359 -17.24 17.68 5.31
C ALA A 359 -16.15 16.76 4.72
N VAL A 360 -15.56 15.86 5.52
CA VAL A 360 -14.55 14.91 5.05
C VAL A 360 -15.21 13.80 4.23
N GLN A 361 -14.65 13.50 3.07
CA GLN A 361 -15.09 12.36 2.27
C GLN A 361 -14.94 11.05 3.08
N GLY A 362 -15.99 10.21 3.05
CA GLY A 362 -16.04 8.94 3.76
C GLY A 362 -16.53 9.04 5.21
N PHE A 363 -16.89 10.24 5.68
CA PHE A 363 -17.46 10.45 7.02
C PHE A 363 -18.97 10.65 6.91
N GLU A 364 -19.74 9.84 7.62
CA GLU A 364 -21.20 9.91 7.68
C GLU A 364 -21.62 9.96 9.15
N LEU A 365 -22.40 10.97 9.53
CA LEU A 365 -22.93 11.09 10.89
C LEU A 365 -24.43 10.82 10.87
N ASP A 366 -24.85 9.74 11.52
CA ASP A 366 -26.24 9.43 11.78
C ASP A 366 -26.52 9.63 13.28
N GLU A 367 -27.29 10.67 13.60
CA GLU A 367 -27.54 11.14 14.96
C GLU A 367 -26.24 11.37 15.78
N SER A 368 -25.85 10.39 16.58
CA SER A 368 -24.64 10.39 17.41
C SER A 368 -23.58 9.38 16.96
N LEU A 369 -23.83 8.64 15.89
CA LEU A 369 -22.95 7.61 15.36
C LEU A 369 -22.23 8.12 14.12
N LEU A 370 -20.92 8.30 14.23
CA LEU A 370 -20.05 8.61 13.11
C LEU A 370 -19.52 7.32 12.50
N VAL A 371 -19.87 7.09 11.25
CA VAL A 371 -19.38 6.00 10.42
C VAL A 371 -18.31 6.55 9.48
N ILE A 372 -17.14 5.90 9.47
CA ILE A 372 -16.01 6.29 8.63
C ILE A 372 -15.65 5.14 7.70
N SER A 373 -15.72 5.37 6.39
CA SER A 373 -15.39 4.41 5.34
C SER A 373 -13.97 4.67 4.80
N LEU A 374 -12.99 3.88 5.24
CA LEU A 374 -11.56 4.08 4.94
C LEU A 374 -11.19 4.05 3.45
N ASN A 375 -12.01 3.38 2.64
CA ASN A 375 -11.85 3.31 1.18
C ASN A 375 -12.22 4.61 0.47
N GLU A 376 -12.90 5.52 1.17
CA GLU A 376 -13.34 6.81 0.65
C GLU A 376 -12.55 7.98 1.25
N VAL A 377 -11.89 7.75 2.38
CA VAL A 377 -11.09 8.79 3.03
C VAL A 377 -9.81 9.05 2.23
N PRO A 378 -9.51 10.32 1.88
CA PRO A 378 -8.26 10.68 1.23
C PRO A 378 -7.07 10.43 2.17
N PHE A 379 -6.14 9.56 1.74
CA PHE A 379 -5.00 9.15 2.57
C PHE A 379 -4.15 10.36 3.02
N GLU A 380 -3.82 11.25 2.08
CA GLU A 380 -2.92 12.39 2.31
C GLU A 380 -3.48 13.47 3.24
N LEU A 381 -4.79 13.45 3.49
CA LEU A 381 -5.39 14.39 4.43
C LEU A 381 -4.96 14.05 5.86
N PHE A 382 -4.88 12.75 6.17
CA PHE A 382 -4.63 12.24 7.51
C PHE A 382 -3.21 11.73 7.71
N VAL A 383 -2.49 11.38 6.65
CA VAL A 383 -1.19 10.72 6.72
C VAL A 383 -0.14 11.56 6.00
N GLN A 384 1.02 11.74 6.62
CA GLN A 384 2.19 12.39 6.02
C GLN A 384 2.98 11.41 5.14
N GLU A 385 3.88 11.92 4.28
CA GLU A 385 4.75 11.08 3.41
C GLU A 385 5.56 10.04 4.20
N ASP A 386 5.81 10.33 5.49
CA ASP A 386 6.60 9.52 6.40
C ASP A 386 5.74 8.62 7.32
N TRP A 387 4.46 8.48 6.99
CA TRP A 387 3.47 7.60 7.64
C TRP A 387 3.07 8.07 9.05
N LYS A 388 3.39 9.32 9.40
CA LYS A 388 2.90 9.95 10.62
C LYS A 388 1.47 10.45 10.46
N PRO A 389 0.69 10.49 11.55
CA PRO A 389 -0.53 11.24 11.59
C PRO A 389 -0.27 12.71 11.27
N ASN A 390 -1.10 13.27 10.39
CA ASN A 390 -1.07 14.68 10.06
C ASN A 390 -1.79 15.49 11.15
N ASP A 391 -1.22 16.64 11.54
CA ASP A 391 -1.89 17.58 12.44
C ASP A 391 -2.95 18.36 11.62
N ILE A 392 -4.19 17.85 11.61
CA ILE A 392 -5.25 18.39 10.76
C ILE A 392 -5.72 19.77 11.25
N LYS A 393 -5.65 20.73 10.33
CA LYS A 393 -6.33 22.02 10.48
C LYS A 393 -7.80 21.87 10.09
N TRP A 394 -8.63 21.48 11.05
CA TRP A 394 -10.06 21.22 10.85
C TRP A 394 -10.83 22.37 10.18
N SER A 395 -10.40 23.62 10.41
CA SER A 395 -10.95 24.82 9.75
C SER A 395 -10.68 24.90 8.24
N GLU A 396 -9.73 24.13 7.72
CA GLU A 396 -9.32 24.12 6.31
C GLU A 396 -9.81 22.87 5.57
N VAL A 397 -10.36 21.87 6.29
CA VAL A 397 -10.76 20.57 5.74
C VAL A 397 -11.77 20.69 4.59
N GLY A 398 -12.72 21.62 4.69
CA GLY A 398 -13.69 21.89 3.60
C GLY A 398 -13.08 22.41 2.30
N LYS A 399 -11.77 22.74 2.27
CA LYS A 399 -11.06 23.16 1.05
C LYS A 399 -10.36 22.00 0.33
N PHE A 400 -10.30 20.82 0.95
CA PHE A 400 -9.63 19.63 0.39
C PHE A 400 -10.52 18.81 -0.56
N GLU A 401 -11.67 19.34 -0.99
CA GLU A 401 -12.61 18.65 -1.90
C GLU A 401 -11.99 18.24 -3.26
N ASN A 402 -10.83 18.80 -3.64
CA ASN A 402 -10.22 18.57 -4.93
C ASN A 402 -8.90 17.78 -4.81
N ILE A 403 -8.99 16.46 -4.90
CA ILE A 403 -7.81 15.61 -5.19
C ILE A 403 -7.26 16.04 -6.55
N SER A 404 -6.12 16.73 -6.53
CA SER A 404 -5.48 17.20 -7.74
C SER A 404 -4.62 16.11 -8.37
N TYR A 405 -4.40 16.17 -9.69
CA TYR A 405 -3.43 15.31 -10.37
C TYR A 405 -2.01 15.41 -9.77
N LYS A 406 -1.64 16.54 -9.15
CA LYS A 406 -0.35 16.70 -8.48
C LYS A 406 -0.26 15.85 -7.22
N THR A 407 -1.29 15.92 -6.38
CA THR A 407 -1.41 15.10 -5.17
C THR A 407 -1.31 13.63 -5.55
N LEU A 408 -2.07 13.24 -6.57
CA LEU A 408 -2.05 11.88 -7.08
C LEU A 408 -0.66 11.39 -7.50
N VAL A 409 0.04 12.20 -8.29
CA VAL A 409 1.37 11.84 -8.77
C VAL A 409 2.38 11.75 -7.62
N MET A 410 2.25 12.58 -6.59
CA MET A 410 3.09 12.48 -5.39
C MET A 410 2.85 11.18 -4.64
N THR A 411 1.59 10.81 -4.39
CA THR A 411 1.21 9.54 -3.74
C THR A 411 1.79 8.33 -4.47
N TYR A 412 1.78 8.36 -5.81
CA TYR A 412 2.18 7.24 -6.65
C TYR A 412 3.55 7.41 -7.31
N MET A 413 4.44 8.22 -6.74
CA MET A 413 5.74 8.51 -7.34
C MET A 413 6.64 7.27 -7.51
N ASP A 414 6.47 6.28 -6.63
CA ASP A 414 7.21 5.00 -6.65
C ASP A 414 6.45 3.89 -7.40
N ASN A 415 5.35 4.24 -8.06
CA ASN A 415 4.47 3.30 -8.72
C ASN A 415 4.51 3.45 -10.24
N ASP A 416 5.47 2.74 -10.84
CA ASP A 416 5.70 2.75 -12.28
C ASP A 416 4.47 2.45 -13.12
N ASN A 417 3.61 1.53 -12.69
CA ASN A 417 2.45 1.14 -13.51
C ASN A 417 1.38 2.24 -13.50
N VAL A 418 1.14 2.88 -12.35
CA VAL A 418 0.20 4.01 -12.29
C VAL A 418 0.77 5.21 -13.03
N LEU A 419 2.05 5.51 -12.86
CA LEU A 419 2.69 6.62 -13.56
C LEU A 419 2.69 6.43 -15.08
N VAL A 420 2.93 5.22 -15.60
CA VAL A 420 2.81 4.95 -17.04
C VAL A 420 1.42 5.28 -17.54
N GLU A 421 0.39 4.93 -16.79
CA GLU A 421 -1.00 5.02 -17.23
C GLU A 421 -1.52 6.46 -17.11
N LEU A 422 -1.08 7.17 -16.07
CA LEU A 422 -1.24 8.62 -15.97
C LEU A 422 -0.53 9.34 -17.12
N LEU A 423 0.69 8.93 -17.48
CA LEU A 423 1.41 9.49 -18.62
C LEU A 423 0.74 9.12 -19.96
N ASN A 424 0.02 8.00 -20.04
CA ASN A 424 -0.73 7.64 -21.24
C ASN A 424 -2.04 8.43 -21.38
N ASN A 425 -2.50 9.12 -20.34
CA ASN A 425 -3.70 9.95 -20.39
C ASN A 425 -3.39 11.38 -20.91
N PRO A 426 -3.90 11.78 -22.10
CA PRO A 426 -3.66 13.10 -22.70
C PRO A 426 -4.10 14.28 -21.81
N LYS A 427 -5.12 14.08 -20.96
CA LYS A 427 -5.62 15.10 -20.04
C LYS A 427 -4.64 15.37 -18.91
N VAL A 428 -3.89 14.36 -18.47
CA VAL A 428 -2.91 14.50 -17.37
C VAL A 428 -1.67 15.24 -17.87
N ILE A 429 -1.16 14.84 -19.04
CA ILE A 429 0.10 15.35 -19.59
C ILE A 429 0.01 16.81 -20.05
N SER A 430 -1.20 17.29 -20.32
CA SER A 430 -1.47 18.68 -20.69
C SER A 430 -1.58 19.61 -19.48
N LYS A 431 -1.67 19.06 -18.26
CA LYS A 431 -1.74 19.85 -17.02
C LYS A 431 -0.36 20.37 -16.62
N PRO A 432 -0.18 21.69 -16.47
CA PRO A 432 1.10 22.27 -16.08
C PRO A 432 1.62 21.74 -14.75
N GLY A 433 2.90 21.33 -14.75
CA GLY A 433 3.60 20.90 -13.54
C GLY A 433 3.48 19.42 -13.19
N ILE A 434 2.68 18.62 -13.90
CA ILE A 434 2.58 17.16 -13.65
C ILE A 434 3.83 16.43 -14.14
N VAL A 435 4.11 16.47 -15.45
CA VAL A 435 5.30 15.82 -16.02
C VAL A 435 6.61 16.41 -15.46
N PRO A 436 6.74 17.74 -15.25
CA PRO A 436 7.87 18.30 -14.53
C PRO A 436 8.09 17.72 -13.13
N LEU A 437 7.01 17.48 -12.37
CA LEU A 437 7.08 16.90 -11.04
C LEU A 437 7.63 15.48 -11.10
N ILE A 438 7.09 14.64 -12.00
CA ILE A 438 7.60 13.29 -12.25
C ILE A 438 9.09 13.33 -12.63
N ALA A 439 9.46 14.19 -13.59
CA ALA A 439 10.84 14.29 -14.08
C ALA A 439 11.85 14.70 -12.99
N SER A 440 11.42 15.45 -11.98
CA SER A 440 12.28 15.94 -10.90
C SER A 440 12.36 15.00 -9.69
N ARG A 441 11.27 14.29 -9.38
CA ARG A 441 11.13 13.51 -8.14
C ARG A 441 11.22 12.00 -8.37
N CYS A 442 10.78 11.50 -9.52
CA CYS A 442 10.76 10.05 -9.79
C CYS A 442 12.18 9.49 -9.86
N ARG A 443 12.37 8.30 -9.30
CA ARG A 443 13.64 7.56 -9.33
C ARG A 443 13.63 6.39 -10.31
N SER A 444 12.47 6.02 -10.84
CA SER A 444 12.36 4.92 -11.80
C SER A 444 12.94 5.27 -13.16
N LEU A 445 13.96 4.51 -13.55
CA LEU A 445 14.59 4.62 -14.88
C LEU A 445 13.59 4.32 -16.01
N ARG A 446 12.59 3.46 -15.77
CA ARG A 446 11.56 3.14 -16.76
C ARG A 446 10.73 4.39 -17.07
N ILE A 447 10.22 5.05 -16.04
CA ILE A 447 9.39 6.24 -16.17
C ILE A 447 10.19 7.40 -16.76
N LEU A 448 11.38 7.66 -16.22
CA LEU A 448 12.23 8.74 -16.71
C LEU A 448 12.63 8.53 -18.18
N SER A 449 12.81 7.29 -18.62
CA SER A 449 13.06 6.97 -20.04
C SER A 449 11.84 7.23 -20.92
N ILE A 450 10.63 6.92 -20.45
CA ILE A 450 9.39 7.25 -21.16
C ILE A 450 9.24 8.77 -21.29
N VAL A 451 9.44 9.50 -20.18
CA VAL A 451 9.43 10.97 -20.12
C VAL A 451 10.46 11.57 -21.08
N ALA A 452 11.68 11.04 -21.07
CA ALA A 452 12.74 11.51 -21.93
C ALA A 452 12.49 11.23 -23.42
N ASN A 453 11.77 10.15 -23.78
CA ASN A 453 11.65 9.73 -25.19
C ASN A 453 10.38 10.20 -25.90
N ARG A 454 9.33 10.59 -25.19
CA ARG A 454 8.09 11.11 -25.81
C ARG A 454 8.11 12.62 -25.94
N ARG A 455 8.03 13.13 -27.18
CA ARG A 455 8.15 14.56 -27.49
C ARG A 455 7.17 15.44 -26.71
N ASP A 456 5.94 14.98 -26.53
CA ASP A 456 4.88 15.74 -25.86
C ASP A 456 5.16 15.96 -24.36
N PHE A 457 6.07 15.17 -23.78
CA PHE A 457 6.42 15.23 -22.36
C PHE A 457 7.51 16.23 -22.04
N TYR A 458 8.22 16.75 -23.05
CA TYR A 458 9.30 17.73 -22.85
C TYR A 458 9.20 18.94 -23.77
N THR A 459 8.06 19.09 -24.47
CA THR A 459 7.76 20.24 -25.31
C THR A 459 6.42 20.88 -24.90
N GLY A 460 6.20 22.14 -25.28
CA GLY A 460 5.01 22.90 -24.92
C GLY A 460 5.10 23.66 -23.60
N PHE A 461 4.11 24.51 -23.34
CA PHE A 461 4.09 25.42 -22.19
C PHE A 461 4.05 24.67 -20.85
N ALA A 462 3.21 23.62 -20.76
CA ALA A 462 3.03 22.83 -19.53
C ALA A 462 4.30 22.09 -19.08
N ASN A 463 5.19 21.73 -20.04
CA ASN A 463 6.30 20.81 -19.84
C ASN A 463 7.68 21.44 -20.12
N LYS A 464 7.77 22.78 -20.18
CA LYS A 464 9.00 23.52 -20.51
C LYS A 464 10.19 23.21 -19.59
N SER A 465 9.92 22.90 -18.31
CA SER A 465 10.97 22.60 -17.31
C SER A 465 11.43 21.14 -17.31
N VAL A 466 10.77 20.23 -18.04
CA VAL A 466 11.11 18.80 -18.04
C VAL A 466 12.55 18.52 -18.50
N PRO A 467 13.07 19.13 -19.59
CA PRO A 467 14.46 18.93 -20.00
C PRO A 467 15.47 19.24 -18.88
N LEU A 468 15.27 20.37 -18.19
CA LEU A 468 16.14 20.77 -17.08
C LEU A 468 16.03 19.80 -15.90
N ASN A 469 14.80 19.43 -15.53
CA ASN A 469 14.55 18.50 -14.42
C ASN A 469 15.19 17.12 -14.68
N LEU A 470 15.14 16.61 -15.91
CA LEU A 470 15.78 15.34 -16.28
C LEU A 470 17.32 15.41 -16.19
N LEU A 471 17.93 16.53 -16.57
CA LEU A 471 19.38 16.73 -16.44
C LEU A 471 19.83 16.84 -14.98
N MET A 472 18.98 17.39 -14.11
CA MET A 472 19.22 17.55 -12.69
C MET A 472 18.81 16.33 -11.84
N ASN A 473 18.09 15.37 -12.42
CA ASN A 473 17.61 14.21 -11.69
C ASN A 473 18.81 13.32 -11.25
N PRO A 474 18.88 12.92 -9.96
CA PRO A 474 19.97 12.09 -9.45
C PRO A 474 19.96 10.65 -9.98
N ALA A 475 18.84 10.18 -10.53
CA ALA A 475 18.72 8.85 -11.10
C ALA A 475 19.67 8.65 -12.30
N LYS A 476 20.16 7.43 -12.50
CA LYS A 476 21.12 7.05 -13.54
C LYS A 476 20.48 6.91 -14.94
N ILE A 477 19.70 7.91 -15.38
CA ILE A 477 19.14 7.97 -16.73
C ILE A 477 20.29 7.87 -17.76
N PRO A 478 20.20 7.00 -18.78
CA PRO A 478 21.23 6.86 -19.81
C PRO A 478 21.52 8.19 -20.52
N LEU A 479 22.81 8.50 -20.71
CA LEU A 479 23.24 9.74 -21.38
C LEU A 479 22.70 9.84 -22.81
N THR A 480 22.50 8.69 -23.47
CA THR A 480 21.88 8.60 -24.81
C THR A 480 20.48 9.22 -24.86
N ALA A 481 19.69 9.06 -23.80
CA ALA A 481 18.36 9.66 -23.69
C ALA A 481 18.41 11.16 -23.34
N LEU A 482 19.43 11.59 -22.59
CA LEU A 482 19.57 12.97 -22.11
C LEU A 482 20.26 13.91 -23.11
N ARG A 483 21.14 13.40 -23.99
CA ARG A 483 21.99 14.21 -24.87
C ARG A 483 21.22 15.27 -25.66
N LYS A 484 20.02 14.94 -26.15
CA LYS A 484 19.18 15.88 -26.92
C LYS A 484 18.73 17.11 -26.12
N PHE A 485 18.66 17.02 -24.79
CA PHE A 485 18.29 18.13 -23.91
C PHE A 485 19.46 19.07 -23.60
N ILE A 486 20.69 18.64 -23.91
CA ILE A 486 21.91 19.45 -23.83
C ILE A 486 21.98 20.29 -25.11
N HIS A 487 21.02 21.20 -25.26
CA HIS A 487 20.93 22.12 -26.40
C HIS A 487 20.21 23.40 -25.99
N VAL A 488 20.63 24.55 -26.52
CA VAL A 488 20.03 25.88 -26.24
C VAL A 488 18.54 25.99 -26.57
N ARG A 489 18.02 25.03 -27.35
CA ARG A 489 16.60 24.89 -27.70
C ARG A 489 15.75 24.48 -26.50
N TYR A 490 16.32 23.70 -25.59
CA TYR A 490 15.60 23.10 -24.46
C TYR A 490 15.98 23.72 -23.12
N VAL A 491 17.25 24.11 -22.96
CA VAL A 491 17.78 24.75 -21.75
C VAL A 491 18.64 25.93 -22.18
N ASP A 492 18.43 27.11 -21.61
CA ASP A 492 19.15 28.32 -22.02
C ASP A 492 20.66 28.21 -21.75
N LYS A 493 21.45 28.98 -22.53
CA LYS A 493 22.92 28.95 -22.47
C LYS A 493 23.45 29.26 -21.07
N MET A 494 22.85 30.21 -20.36
CA MET A 494 23.30 30.61 -19.02
C MET A 494 23.07 29.49 -18.01
N THR A 495 21.93 28.82 -18.07
CA THR A 495 21.65 27.64 -17.24
C THR A 495 22.63 26.52 -17.56
N LEU A 496 22.87 26.19 -18.84
CA LEU A 496 23.87 25.18 -19.21
C LEU A 496 25.28 25.53 -18.69
N GLN A 497 25.71 26.79 -18.77
CA GLN A 497 26.98 27.25 -18.22
C GLN A 497 27.05 27.05 -16.70
N ARG A 498 25.98 27.35 -15.95
CA ARG A 498 25.91 27.11 -14.50
C ARG A 498 26.02 25.63 -14.17
N LEU A 499 25.35 24.78 -14.95
CA LEU A 499 25.36 23.33 -14.78
C LEU A 499 26.73 22.69 -15.10
N ALA A 500 27.50 23.31 -15.99
CA ALA A 500 28.85 22.89 -16.36
C ALA A 500 29.90 23.16 -15.26
N THR A 501 29.61 24.02 -14.28
CA THR A 501 30.51 24.38 -13.19
C THR A 501 30.75 23.20 -12.23
N ARG A 502 31.97 23.07 -11.70
CA ARG A 502 32.31 22.07 -10.67
C ARG A 502 31.54 22.34 -9.37
N GLY A 503 31.05 21.28 -8.72
CA GLY A 503 30.33 21.36 -7.44
C GLY A 503 28.80 21.46 -7.52
N GLY A 504 28.20 21.47 -8.72
CA GLY A 504 26.74 21.45 -8.89
C GLY A 504 26.10 20.08 -8.62
N GLN A 505 24.79 20.05 -8.35
CA GLN A 505 23.98 18.84 -8.08
C GLN A 505 23.82 17.86 -9.27
N ILE A 506 24.54 18.08 -10.37
CA ILE A 506 24.43 17.27 -11.60
C ILE A 506 25.48 16.16 -11.65
N ARG A 507 25.10 15.05 -12.29
CA ARG A 507 25.96 13.90 -12.57
C ARG A 507 27.16 14.27 -13.45
N GLU A 508 28.33 13.73 -13.14
CA GLU A 508 29.60 14.10 -13.78
C GLU A 508 29.64 13.84 -15.29
N GLU A 509 29.05 12.74 -15.74
CA GLU A 509 28.95 12.41 -17.16
C GLU A 509 28.05 13.38 -17.94
N VAL A 510 26.99 13.89 -17.32
CA VAL A 510 26.11 14.90 -17.93
C VAL A 510 26.84 16.24 -17.98
N ARG A 511 27.53 16.61 -16.90
CA ARG A 511 28.36 17.83 -16.84
C ARG A 511 29.41 17.87 -17.95
N ARG A 512 30.15 16.77 -18.17
CA ARG A 512 31.16 16.67 -19.23
C ARG A 512 30.56 16.85 -20.61
N GLU A 513 29.38 16.29 -20.85
CA GLU A 513 28.69 16.43 -22.13
C GLU A 513 28.17 17.86 -22.35
N ILE A 514 27.68 18.53 -21.30
CA ILE A 514 27.33 19.96 -21.35
C ILE A 514 28.56 20.82 -21.69
N GLN A 515 29.71 20.55 -21.06
CA GLN A 515 30.96 21.26 -21.37
C GLN A 515 31.36 21.09 -22.83
N ARG A 516 31.34 19.86 -23.35
CA ARG A 516 31.61 19.59 -24.77
C ARG A 516 30.69 20.37 -25.70
N TYR A 517 29.40 20.40 -25.40
CA TYR A 517 28.43 21.16 -26.19
C TYR A 517 28.71 22.67 -26.13
N LEU A 518 28.94 23.23 -24.94
CA LEU A 518 29.26 24.65 -24.79
C LEU A 518 30.56 25.04 -25.51
N SER A 519 31.57 24.17 -25.50
CA SER A 519 32.81 24.34 -26.27
C SER A 519 32.60 24.28 -27.77
N SER A 520 31.55 23.60 -28.26
CA SER A 520 31.21 23.58 -29.70
C SER A 520 30.43 24.82 -30.16
N LEU A 521 29.95 25.66 -29.22
CA LEU A 521 29.20 26.89 -29.49
C LEU A 521 30.05 28.17 -29.38
N GLY A 522 31.26 28.05 -28.85
CA GLY A 522 32.26 29.12 -28.80
C GLY A 522 33.29 28.90 -29.90
#